data_AF-A0A927E2A0-F1
#
_entry.id   AF-A0A927E2A0-F1
#
_cell.length_a   1.000
_cell.length_b   1.000
_cell.length_c   1.000
_cell.angle_alpha   90.00
_cell.angle_beta   90.00
_cell.angle_gamma   90.00
#
_symmetry.space_group_name_H-M   'P 1'
#
loop_
_entity.id
_entity.type
_entity.pdbx_description
1 polymer ?
#
loop_
_entity_poly.entity_id
_entity_poly.type
_entity_poly.pdbx_seq_one_letter_code
_entity_poly.pdbx_strand_id
1 'polypeptide(L)' 'MEDFRFHDLRHTWASWLIQSGVPLSVLQEMGGWESIEMVRRYAHRRRTT' A
#
# COMPACT_ATOMS: atom_id res chain seq x y z
N MET A 1 9.93 -4.80 22.27
CA MET A 1 9.75 -4.41 20.85
C MET A 1 8.67 -5.32 20.30
N GLU A 2 7.44 -5.09 20.74
CA GLU A 2 6.32 -6.04 20.62
C GLU A 2 5.19 -5.41 19.81
N ASP A 3 5.42 -5.14 18.53
CA ASP A 3 4.33 -4.65 17.67
C ASP A 3 4.56 -5.11 16.22
N PHE A 4 4.84 -6.40 16.04
CA PHE A 4 4.66 -7.01 14.72
C PHE A 4 3.18 -7.31 14.56
N ARG A 5 2.43 -6.38 13.96
CA ARG A 5 1.01 -6.61 13.67
C ARG A 5 0.89 -7.15 12.26
N PHE A 6 -0.05 -8.05 12.00
CA PHE A 6 -0.36 -8.50 10.63
C PHE A 6 -0.64 -7.33 9.66
N HIS A 7 -1.01 -6.17 10.20
CA HIS A 7 -1.12 -4.92 9.47
C HIS A 7 0.18 -4.48 8.78
N ASP A 8 1.35 -4.74 9.37
CA ASP A 8 2.66 -4.37 8.82
C ASP A 8 3.02 -5.18 7.56
N LEU A 9 2.53 -6.42 7.47
CA LEU A 9 2.62 -7.22 6.25
C LEU A 9 1.77 -6.60 5.13
N ARG A 10 0.55 -6.14 5.44
CA ARG A 10 -0.30 -5.42 4.48
C ARG A 10 0.35 -4.12 4.01
N HIS A 11 1.03 -3.39 4.89
CA HIS A 11 1.83 -2.20 4.52
C HIS A 11 3.01 -2.52 3.61
N THR A 12 3.75 -3.60 3.90
CA THR A 12 4.90 -4.03 3.11
C THR A 12 4.48 -4.47 1.71
N TRP A 13 3.45 -5.33 1.63
CA TRP A 13 2.88 -5.81 0.38
C TRP A 13 2.36 -4.66 -0.50
N ALA A 14 1.57 -3.74 0.06
CA ALA A 14 1.07 -2.57 -0.67
C ALA A 14 2.20 -1.67 -1.20
N SER A 15 3.25 -1.45 -0.38
CA SER A 15 4.41 -0.65 -0.77
C SER A 15 5.19 -1.28 -1.92
N TRP A 16 5.32 -2.61 -1.97
CA TRP A 16 6.00 -3.31 -3.07
C TRP A 16 5.22 -3.24 -4.38
N LEU A 17 3.91 -3.47 -4.36
CA LEU A 17 3.10 -3.41 -5.58
C LEU A 17 3.10 -2.01 -6.21
N ILE A 18 3.05 -0.96 -5.40
CA ILE A 18 3.14 0.43 -5.88
C ILE A 18 4.51 0.72 -6.52
N GLN A 19 5.59 0.16 -5.96
CA GLN A 19 6.94 0.27 -6.50
C GLN A 19 7.11 -0.52 -7.80
N SER A 20 6.47 -1.69 -7.91
CA SER A 20 6.40 -2.48 -9.15
C SER A 20 5.51 -1.86 -10.23
N GLY A 21 4.88 -0.71 -9.97
CA GLY A 21 4.07 0.01 -10.95
C GLY A 21 2.61 -0.42 -11.04
N VAL A 22 2.12 -1.19 -10.07
CA VAL A 22 0.71 -1.58 -10.02
C VAL A 22 -0.16 -0.32 -9.82
N PRO A 23 -1.20 -0.11 -10.64
CA PRO A 23 -2.13 1.01 -10.47
C PRO A 23 -2.85 0.97 -9.12
N LEU A 24 -3.11 2.13 -8.55
CA LEU A 24 -3.78 2.23 -7.24
C LEU A 24 -5.20 1.65 -7.24
N SER A 25 -5.91 1.67 -8.36
CA SER A 25 -7.23 1.04 -8.52
C SER A 25 -7.16 -0.48 -8.38
N VAL A 26 -6.16 -1.11 -9.00
CA VAL A 26 -5.93 -2.57 -8.89
C VAL A 26 -5.54 -2.93 -7.46
N LEU A 27 -4.67 -2.12 -6.84
CA LEU A 27 -4.31 -2.33 -5.44
C LEU A 27 -5.54 -2.18 -4.52
N GLN A 28 -6.44 -1.23 -4.81
CA GLN A 28 -7.67 -1.03 -4.05
C GLN A 28 -8.55 -2.29 -4.04
N GLU A 29 -8.80 -2.88 -5.20
CA GLU A 29 -9.54 -4.14 -5.32
C GLU A 29 -8.84 -5.28 -4.58
N MET A 30 -7.53 -5.46 -4.83
CA MET A 30 -6.78 -6.58 -4.26
C MET A 30 -6.74 -6.57 -2.73
N GLY A 31 -6.62 -5.39 -2.12
CA GLY A 31 -6.61 -5.28 -0.67
C GLY A 31 -7.94 -4.90 -0.05
N GLY A 32 -9.04 -4.86 -0.81
CA GLY A 32 -10.39 -4.61 -0.27
C GLY A 32 -10.52 -3.28 0.47
N TRP A 33 -9.96 -2.21 -0.07
CA TRP A 33 -10.11 -0.87 0.50
C TRP A 33 -11.38 -0.19 0.01
N GLU A 34 -12.16 0.36 0.94
CA GLU A 34 -13.41 1.06 0.65
C GLU A 34 -13.22 2.30 -0.25
N SER A 35 -12.04 2.95 -0.20
CA SER A 35 -11.76 4.13 -1.01
C SER A 35 -10.32 4.18 -1.52
N ILE A 36 -10.14 4.80 -2.69
CA ILE A 36 -8.82 5.05 -3.29
C ILE A 36 -7.96 5.97 -2.39
N GLU A 37 -8.59 6.85 -1.60
CA GLU A 37 -7.91 7.75 -0.67
C GLU A 37 -7.17 6.99 0.44
N MET A 38 -7.72 5.86 0.89
CA MET A 38 -7.01 4.98 1.82
C MET A 38 -5.75 4.37 1.19
N VAL A 39 -5.81 4.01 -0.08
CA VAL A 39 -4.68 3.44 -0.83
C VAL A 39 -3.60 4.51 -1.11
N ARG A 40 -4.00 5.77 -1.33
CA ARG A 40 -3.07 6.89 -1.55
C ARG A 40 -2.11 7.15 -0.38
N ARG A 41 -2.46 6.73 0.84
CA ARG A 41 -1.56 6.78 2.01
C ARG A 41 -0.32 5.90 1.84
N TYR A 42 -0.40 4.85 1.02
CA TYR A 42 0.70 3.94 0.71
C TYR A 42 1.54 4.43 -0.50
N ALA A 43 0.97 5.32 -1.33
CA ALA A 43 1.61 5.80 -2.56
C ALA A 43 2.65 6.91 -2.35
N HIS A 44 2.64 7.58 -1.19
CA HIS A 44 3.49 8.73 -0.90
C HIS A 44 4.98 8.41 -0.67
N ARG A 45 5.40 7.14 -0.70
CA ARG A 45 6.82 6.75 -0.57
C ARG A 45 7.59 6.71 -1.90
N ARG A 46 7.16 7.47 -2.91
CA ARG A 46 7.99 7.75 -4.09
C ARG A 46 8.84 8.99 -3.79
N ARG A 47 10.13 8.79 -3.47
CA ARG A 47 11.13 9.87 -3.51
C ARG A 47 11.30 10.27 -4.97
N THR A 48 10.79 11.44 -5.34
CA THR A 48 11.13 12.09 -6.60
C THR A 48 12.52 12.68 -6.48
N THR A 49 13.44 12.10 -7.25
CA THR A 49 14.79 12.58 -7.59
C THR A 49 15.83 12.58 -6.48
#